data_AF-A0A328DWT1-F1
#
_entry.id   AF-A0A328DWT1-F1
#
_cell.length_a   1.000
_cell.length_b   1.000
_cell.length_c   1.000
_cell.angle_alpha   90.00
_cell.angle_beta   90.00
_cell.angle_gamma   90.00
#
_symmetry.space_group_name_H-M   'P 1'
#
loop_
_entity.id
_entity.type
_entity.pdbx_description
1 polymer ?
#
loop_
_entity_poly.entity_id
_entity_poly.type
_entity_poly.pdbx_seq_one_letter_code
_entity_poly.pdbx_strand_id
1 'polypeptide(L)'
;MVVKSLICIFYASLLKKDDPCLFYNSCCFGFWHWQVTVHVKGKTECYECQPKPAPKVYPVCTITNTPSKFVHCIVWAKEMLFAKLFGDINQENDLNVHSIDDSSSSANTHSVFECRPNEDIEHYGRRIYDHVFGYNIEVALSNEDMWKNRNKPRPTYIRDILPFEEIQQGKNGDKVSKDDQPSSVSAMASLGLKNPQEVWSLKENTKLFLESLKLFLLKRPKDIGNLIFDKDDQLALEFVSTAANIRASSFGIPLHSLFEAKGIAGNIVHAVATTNAIIAGLVVIEATKVLQNEMKSCRMTYCLEHPSRKLLLMPFEPSEPSKSCYVCSGARMTLEVNTKGSRLKDFLDKIVKAKLGMHFPLIMHGAALLYEEGDDLEDDMVANYIENLDKVLCELPSPITGGTIITVEDFLQELTCMINIKQREEFDGEEEPDGMVLYGWTPESANKEVRGNDASPSKVSQTATQDMDEDDSLAHR
;
A
#
# COMPACT_ATOMS: atom_id res chain seq x y z
N MET A 1 19.82 5.06 3.31
CA MET A 1 19.82 3.60 3.51
C MET A 1 18.40 3.21 3.89
N VAL A 2 17.61 2.81 2.89
CA VAL A 2 16.15 2.72 2.99
C VAL A 2 15.77 1.40 3.64
N VAL A 3 15.36 1.44 4.91
CA VAL A 3 14.79 0.28 5.60
C VAL A 3 13.29 0.26 5.29
N LYS A 4 12.93 -0.27 4.11
CA LYS A 4 11.59 -0.87 3.92
C LYS A 4 11.51 -2.07 4.86
N SER A 5 10.33 -2.37 5.39
CA SER A 5 10.03 -3.53 6.25
C SER A 5 10.94 -4.71 5.90
N LEU A 6 11.91 -5.01 6.79
CA LEU A 6 12.92 -6.03 6.53
C LEU A 6 12.24 -7.40 6.70
N ILE A 7 11.64 -7.91 5.63
CA ILE A 7 11.49 -9.35 5.45
C ILE A 7 12.84 -9.79 4.88
N CYS A 8 13.74 -10.24 5.75
CA CYS A 8 14.99 -10.85 5.30
C CYS A 8 14.71 -12.30 4.95
N ILE A 9 14.44 -12.54 3.66
CA ILE A 9 14.51 -13.87 3.07
C ILE A 9 15.98 -14.12 2.77
N PHE A 10 16.65 -14.95 3.56
CA PHE A 10 17.99 -15.40 3.22
C PHE A 10 17.87 -16.65 2.35
N TYR A 11 18.28 -16.53 1.09
CA TYR A 11 18.42 -17.65 0.17
C TYR A 11 19.80 -18.28 0.37
N ALA A 12 19.84 -19.52 0.85
CA ALA A 12 21.05 -20.32 0.86
C ALA A 12 20.90 -21.42 -0.19
N SER A 13 21.26 -21.13 -1.45
CA SER A 13 21.45 -22.16 -2.47
C SER A 13 22.78 -22.86 -2.20
N LEU A 14 22.75 -23.91 -1.38
CA LEU A 14 23.92 -24.74 -1.19
C LEU A 14 24.02 -25.68 -2.40
N LEU A 15 25.04 -25.43 -3.20
CA LEU A 15 25.44 -26.18 -4.40
C LEU A 15 25.41 -27.71 -4.18
N LYS A 16 24.33 -28.35 -4.63
CA LYS A 16 24.31 -29.70 -5.23
C LYS A 16 22.95 -29.93 -5.89
N LYS A 17 23.00 -30.51 -7.09
CA LYS A 17 21.90 -30.63 -8.06
C LYS A 17 20.67 -31.43 -7.59
N ASP A 18 20.70 -31.96 -6.35
CA ASP A 18 19.68 -32.83 -5.76
C ASP A 18 19.35 -32.51 -4.29
N ASP A 19 19.86 -31.39 -3.72
CA ASP A 19 19.61 -31.04 -2.31
C ASP A 19 18.39 -30.08 -2.15
N PRO A 20 17.54 -30.28 -1.12
CA PRO A 20 16.31 -29.51 -0.94
C PRO A 20 16.60 -28.02 -0.72
N CYS A 21 15.98 -27.16 -1.52
CA CYS A 21 16.05 -25.71 -1.36
C CYS A 21 15.68 -25.33 0.09
N LEU A 22 16.61 -24.66 0.76
CA LEU A 22 16.48 -24.20 2.13
C LEU A 22 16.22 -22.70 2.14
N PHE A 23 15.06 -22.32 2.65
CA PHE A 23 14.69 -20.92 2.82
C PHE A 23 14.63 -20.59 4.30
N TYR A 24 15.31 -19.50 4.68
CA TYR A 24 15.13 -18.87 5.97
C TYR A 24 14.24 -17.66 5.77
N ASN A 25 13.12 -17.63 6.50
CA ASN A 25 12.34 -16.42 6.59
C ASN A 25 12.49 -15.80 7.96
N SER A 26 12.78 -14.50 7.95
CA SER A 26 12.70 -13.66 9.12
C SER A 26 11.87 -12.42 8.82
N CYS A 27 10.94 -12.12 9.72
CA CYS A 27 10.08 -10.95 9.61
C CYS A 27 10.18 -10.15 10.90
N CYS A 28 10.48 -8.85 10.80
CA CYS A 28 10.47 -7.91 11.92
C CYS A 28 9.28 -6.96 11.82
N PHE A 29 8.43 -6.95 12.83
CA PHE A 29 7.45 -5.90 13.10
C PHE A 29 7.79 -5.22 14.43
N GLY A 30 8.54 -4.11 14.36
CA GLY A 30 8.97 -3.39 15.55
C GLY A 30 10.01 -4.14 16.38
N PHE A 31 10.16 -3.74 17.64
CA PHE A 31 11.16 -4.31 18.55
C PHE A 31 10.83 -5.73 19.02
N TRP A 32 9.53 -6.04 19.19
CA TRP A 32 9.07 -7.23 19.92
C TRP A 32 8.50 -8.36 19.06
N HIS A 33 8.09 -8.10 17.82
CA HIS A 33 7.41 -9.11 17.00
C HIS A 33 8.31 -9.53 15.85
N TRP A 34 9.09 -10.58 16.07
CA TRP A 34 9.82 -11.23 14.98
C TRP A 34 9.79 -12.74 15.12
N GLN A 35 10.03 -13.41 13.99
CA GLN A 35 10.14 -14.86 13.92
C GLN A 35 11.31 -15.30 13.03
N VAL A 36 11.87 -16.47 13.31
CA VAL A 36 12.82 -17.19 12.46
C VAL A 36 12.25 -18.57 12.20
N THR A 37 12.18 -18.95 10.92
CA THR A 37 11.67 -20.26 10.50
C THR A 37 12.54 -20.87 9.41
N VAL A 38 12.52 -22.19 9.35
CA VAL A 38 13.27 -23.01 8.39
C VAL A 38 12.28 -23.69 7.47
N HIS A 39 12.40 -23.45 6.17
CA HIS A 39 11.57 -24.10 5.16
C HIS A 39 12.40 -25.11 4.35
N VAL A 40 11.94 -26.36 4.31
CA VAL A 40 12.58 -27.48 3.63
C VAL A 40 11.55 -28.22 2.80
N LYS A 41 11.78 -28.29 1.49
CA LYS A 41 10.87 -28.94 0.52
C LYS A 41 10.48 -30.35 0.98
N GLY A 42 9.17 -30.59 1.03
CA GLY A 42 8.58 -31.89 1.40
C GLY A 42 8.65 -32.26 2.88
N LYS A 43 9.24 -31.44 3.75
CA LYS A 43 9.33 -31.69 5.20
C LYS A 43 8.61 -30.67 6.04
N THR A 44 8.73 -29.39 5.70
CA THR A 44 8.07 -28.30 6.42
C THR A 44 7.19 -27.49 5.49
N GLU A 45 6.27 -26.73 6.06
CA GLU A 45 5.47 -25.77 5.31
C GLU A 45 6.37 -24.79 4.54
N CYS A 46 5.96 -24.41 3.32
CA CYS A 46 6.63 -23.36 2.57
C CYS A 46 6.14 -21.98 3.02
N TYR A 47 6.78 -20.92 2.52
CA TYR A 47 6.42 -19.55 2.88
C TYR A 47 4.98 -19.17 2.49
N GLU A 48 4.41 -19.81 1.48
CA GLU A 48 3.02 -19.60 1.04
C GLU A 48 2.05 -20.66 1.58
N CYS A 49 2.40 -21.45 2.60
CA CYS A 49 1.41 -22.35 3.22
C CYS A 49 0.38 -21.60 4.07
N GLN A 50 0.77 -20.45 4.64
CA GLN A 50 -0.09 -19.62 5.46
C GLN A 50 -0.35 -18.28 4.76
N PRO A 51 -1.62 -17.85 4.65
CA PRO A 51 -1.94 -16.58 4.04
C PRO A 51 -1.39 -15.44 4.92
N LYS A 52 -0.67 -14.52 4.29
CA LYS A 52 -0.16 -13.32 4.98
C LYS A 52 -1.22 -12.23 4.97
N PRO A 53 -1.25 -11.38 6.01
CA PRO A 53 -2.14 -10.23 6.00
C PRO A 53 -1.80 -9.35 4.79
N ALA A 54 -2.80 -9.14 3.93
CA ALA A 54 -2.68 -8.22 2.82
C ALA A 54 -2.46 -6.78 3.34
N PRO A 55 -1.74 -5.93 2.60
CA PRO A 55 -1.67 -4.50 2.90
C PRO A 55 -3.09 -3.91 3.04
N LYS A 56 -3.29 -3.00 4.00
CA LYS A 56 -4.58 -2.35 4.18
C LYS A 56 -4.90 -1.48 2.97
N VAL A 57 -5.94 -1.84 2.22
CA VAL A 57 -6.52 -1.04 1.14
C VAL A 57 -7.73 -0.30 1.71
N TYR A 58 -7.84 0.99 1.41
CA TYR A 58 -9.00 1.81 1.83
C TYR A 58 -9.88 2.07 0.61
N PRO A 59 -11.22 1.97 0.72
CA PRO A 59 -12.12 2.26 -0.39
C PRO A 59 -11.94 3.69 -0.92
N VAL A 60 -11.94 3.86 -2.25
CA VAL A 60 -11.74 5.17 -2.89
C VAL A 60 -12.74 6.20 -2.38
N CYS A 61 -14.02 5.85 -2.23
CA CYS A 61 -15.05 6.75 -1.69
C CYS A 61 -14.74 7.26 -0.26
N THR A 62 -14.07 6.43 0.55
CA THR A 62 -13.61 6.85 1.89
C THR A 62 -12.45 7.84 1.78
N ILE A 63 -11.55 7.64 0.82
CA ILE A 63 -10.40 8.51 0.58
C ILE A 63 -10.86 9.85 -0.03
N THR A 64 -11.79 9.87 -0.97
CA THR A 64 -12.21 11.07 -1.73
C THR A 64 -13.26 11.90 -1.02
N ASN A 65 -14.28 11.26 -0.45
CA ASN A 65 -15.45 12.00 0.04
C ASN A 65 -15.55 12.02 1.56
N THR A 66 -15.17 10.93 2.25
CA THR A 66 -15.44 10.80 3.69
C THR A 66 -14.28 10.25 4.52
N PRO A 67 -13.15 10.97 4.58
CA PRO A 67 -12.04 10.57 5.44
C PRO A 67 -12.47 10.67 6.92
N SER A 68 -12.10 9.66 7.70
CA SER A 68 -12.38 9.57 9.14
C SER A 68 -11.11 9.42 10.00
N LYS A 69 -9.99 9.06 9.37
CA LYS A 69 -8.69 8.88 10.02
C LYS A 69 -7.63 9.65 9.24
N PHE A 70 -6.58 10.10 9.93
CA PHE A 70 -5.47 10.84 9.30
C PHE A 70 -4.79 10.06 8.17
N VAL A 71 -4.72 8.72 8.27
CA VAL A 71 -4.20 7.87 7.20
C VAL A 71 -4.97 8.02 5.88
N HIS A 72 -6.28 8.26 5.90
CA HIS A 72 -7.05 8.50 4.67
C HIS A 72 -6.65 9.83 4.02
N CYS A 73 -6.36 10.86 4.83
CA CYS A 73 -5.89 12.16 4.36
C CYS A 73 -4.48 12.06 3.76
N ILE A 74 -3.59 11.27 4.36
CA ILE A 74 -2.25 11.01 3.83
C ILE A 74 -2.31 10.24 2.51
N VAL A 75 -3.11 9.17 2.44
CA VAL A 75 -3.28 8.40 1.20
C VAL A 75 -3.82 9.30 0.09
N TRP A 76 -4.82 10.14 0.37
CA TRP A 76 -5.31 11.11 -0.60
C TRP A 76 -4.25 12.12 -1.04
N ALA A 77 -3.49 12.70 -0.10
CA ALA A 77 -2.49 13.71 -0.43
C ALA A 77 -1.37 13.11 -1.29
N LYS A 78 -0.99 11.86 -1.01
CA LYS A 78 0.07 11.13 -1.71
C LYS A 78 -0.37 10.57 -3.07
N GLU A 79 -1.46 9.81 -3.10
CA GLU A 79 -1.89 9.07 -4.31
C GLU A 79 -2.76 9.92 -5.24
N MET A 80 -3.40 10.97 -4.71
CA MET A 80 -4.33 11.79 -5.50
C MET A 80 -3.75 13.15 -5.81
N LEU A 81 -3.53 13.98 -4.79
CA LEU A 81 -3.10 15.37 -5.00
C LEU A 81 -1.66 15.47 -5.54
N PHE A 82 -0.71 14.77 -4.93
CA PHE A 82 0.69 14.80 -5.36
C PHE A 82 0.86 14.20 -6.76
N ALA A 83 0.24 13.05 -7.02
CA ALA A 83 0.26 12.42 -8.35
C ALA A 83 -0.35 13.34 -9.43
N LYS A 84 -1.46 14.03 -9.13
CA LYS A 84 -2.10 14.94 -10.10
C LYS A 84 -1.28 16.20 -10.40
N LEU A 85 -0.55 16.72 -9.41
CA LEU A 85 0.26 17.93 -9.56
C LEU A 85 1.66 17.68 -10.12
N PHE A 86 2.28 16.55 -9.76
CA PHE A 86 3.70 16.30 -10.05
C PHE A 86 3.96 14.97 -10.77
N GLY A 87 3.02 14.03 -10.72
CA GLY A 87 3.11 12.72 -11.38
C GLY A 87 2.72 12.77 -12.85
N ASP A 88 2.47 11.59 -13.44
CA ASP A 88 2.11 11.47 -14.85
C ASP A 88 0.73 12.07 -15.14
N ILE A 89 0.71 13.07 -16.03
CA ILE A 89 -0.50 13.81 -16.43
C ILE A 89 -1.50 12.87 -17.11
N ASN A 90 -1.03 11.78 -17.74
CA ASN A 90 -1.85 10.80 -18.45
C ASN A 90 -2.46 9.75 -17.52
N GLN A 91 -2.03 9.68 -16.26
CA GLN A 91 -2.60 8.76 -15.29
C GLN A 91 -3.95 9.29 -14.80
N GLU A 92 -5.03 8.58 -15.11
CA GLU A 92 -6.35 8.86 -14.55
C GLU A 92 -6.31 8.69 -13.02
N ASN A 93 -6.97 9.60 -12.31
CA ASN A 93 -6.98 9.64 -10.85
C ASN A 93 -8.35 10.14 -10.39
N ASP A 94 -8.91 9.50 -9.36
CA ASP A 94 -10.25 9.79 -8.81
C ASP A 94 -10.32 11.09 -8.01
N LEU A 95 -9.34 12.00 -8.19
CA LEU A 95 -9.42 13.33 -7.60
C LEU A 95 -10.52 14.08 -8.34
N ASN A 96 -11.68 14.24 -7.69
CA ASN A 96 -12.82 14.98 -8.22
C ASN A 96 -12.38 16.36 -8.74
N VAL A 97 -12.18 16.48 -10.06
CA VAL A 97 -11.94 17.75 -10.75
C VAL A 97 -13.30 18.27 -11.18
N HIS A 98 -14.01 18.94 -10.27
CA HIS A 98 -15.23 19.63 -10.66
C HIS A 98 -14.84 20.96 -11.31
N SER A 99 -15.03 21.06 -12.62
CA SER A 99 -14.87 22.32 -13.35
C SER A 99 -15.80 23.38 -12.75
N ILE A 100 -15.34 24.62 -12.68
CA ILE A 100 -16.18 25.77 -12.27
C ILE A 100 -17.26 26.07 -13.33
N ASP A 101 -17.10 25.57 -14.57
CA ASP A 101 -17.92 25.93 -15.73
C ASP A 101 -18.65 24.74 -16.38
N ASP A 102 -19.46 23.98 -15.63
CA ASP A 102 -20.35 22.94 -16.20
C ASP A 102 -21.61 23.53 -16.88
N SER A 103 -21.49 24.70 -17.51
CA SER A 103 -22.58 25.33 -18.27
C SER A 103 -22.24 25.75 -19.70
N SER A 104 -21.07 25.37 -20.25
CA SER A 104 -20.84 25.53 -21.69
C SER A 104 -19.78 24.59 -22.28
N SER A 105 -20.25 23.64 -23.09
CA SER A 105 -19.69 23.24 -24.39
C SER A 105 -18.17 22.96 -24.51
N SER A 106 -17.79 21.69 -24.44
CA SER A 106 -16.90 20.96 -25.37
C SER A 106 -15.75 21.70 -26.12
N ALA A 107 -14.97 22.55 -25.48
CA ALA A 107 -13.65 22.98 -25.98
C ALA A 107 -12.80 23.63 -24.87
N ASN A 108 -11.62 23.04 -24.60
CA ASN A 108 -10.56 23.49 -23.67
C ASN A 108 -10.81 23.31 -22.17
N THR A 109 -10.82 22.05 -21.72
CA THR A 109 -10.53 21.63 -20.34
C THR A 109 -9.06 21.90 -20.01
N HIS A 110 -8.67 23.16 -19.81
CA HIS A 110 -7.40 23.44 -19.13
C HIS A 110 -7.56 22.97 -17.68
N SER A 111 -6.93 21.84 -17.35
CA SER A 111 -6.94 21.27 -16.00
C SER A 111 -6.60 22.38 -15.00
N VAL A 112 -7.45 22.59 -13.98
CA VAL A 112 -7.19 23.58 -12.91
C VAL A 112 -5.81 23.36 -12.27
N PHE A 113 -5.24 22.16 -12.41
CA PHE A 113 -3.92 21.79 -11.91
C PHE A 113 -2.76 22.20 -12.82
N GLU A 114 -2.99 22.73 -14.03
CA GLU A 114 -1.92 23.25 -14.89
C GLU A 114 -1.53 24.69 -14.53
N CYS A 115 -0.22 24.95 -14.45
CA CYS A 115 0.31 26.30 -14.30
C CYS A 115 0.19 27.03 -15.63
N ARG A 116 -0.52 28.16 -15.65
CA ARG A 116 -0.67 28.96 -16.88
C ARG A 116 0.63 29.70 -17.18
N PRO A 117 1.01 29.89 -18.47
CA PRO A 117 2.32 30.45 -18.84
C PRO A 117 2.57 31.91 -18.39
N ASN A 118 1.53 32.66 -18.03
CA ASN A 118 1.62 34.04 -17.52
C ASN A 118 1.14 34.19 -16.07
N GLU A 119 0.92 33.08 -15.35
CA GLU A 119 0.46 33.10 -13.97
C GLU A 119 1.65 33.13 -13.01
N ASP A 120 1.58 34.04 -12.03
CA ASP A 120 2.57 34.10 -10.95
C ASP A 120 2.43 32.87 -10.04
N ILE A 121 3.55 32.32 -9.59
CA ILE A 121 3.60 31.05 -8.85
C ILE A 121 2.80 31.13 -7.55
N GLU A 122 2.83 32.29 -6.88
CA GLU A 122 2.04 32.53 -5.66
C GLU A 122 0.54 32.55 -5.94
N HIS A 123 0.13 33.09 -7.10
CA HIS A 123 -1.27 33.10 -7.52
C HIS A 123 -1.74 31.70 -7.93
N TYR A 124 -0.90 30.95 -8.63
CA TYR A 124 -1.15 29.54 -8.94
C TYR A 124 -1.34 28.73 -7.65
N GLY A 125 -0.45 28.87 -6.66
CA GLY A 125 -0.57 28.15 -5.40
C GLY A 125 -1.83 28.47 -4.61
N ARG A 126 -2.27 29.74 -4.61
CA ARG A 126 -3.55 30.15 -4.01
C ARG A 126 -4.74 29.51 -4.73
N ARG A 127 -4.72 29.52 -6.07
CA ARG A 127 -5.77 28.92 -6.90
C ARG A 127 -5.91 27.43 -6.63
N ILE A 128 -4.80 26.69 -6.55
CA ILE A 128 -4.82 25.27 -6.19
C ILE A 128 -5.36 25.08 -4.77
N TYR A 129 -4.91 25.88 -3.80
CA TYR A 129 -5.38 25.80 -2.42
C TYR A 129 -6.89 25.98 -2.31
N ASP A 130 -7.43 27.08 -2.86
CA ASP A 130 -8.85 27.41 -2.77
C ASP A 130 -9.72 26.40 -3.53
N HIS A 131 -9.23 25.86 -4.66
CA HIS A 131 -9.95 24.84 -5.40
C HIS A 131 -10.01 23.50 -4.63
N VAL A 132 -8.86 23.06 -4.11
CA VAL A 132 -8.72 21.73 -3.50
C VAL A 132 -9.32 21.67 -2.09
N PHE A 133 -9.11 22.70 -1.27
CA PHE A 133 -9.56 22.72 0.13
C PHE A 133 -10.80 23.58 0.37
N GLY A 134 -11.17 24.44 -0.58
CA GLY A 134 -12.40 25.22 -0.57
C GLY A 134 -13.48 24.55 -1.42
N TYR A 135 -13.41 24.78 -2.74
CA TYR A 135 -14.45 24.38 -3.69
C TYR A 135 -14.77 22.89 -3.67
N ASN A 136 -13.76 22.01 -3.71
CA ASN A 136 -13.99 20.56 -3.67
C ASN A 136 -14.67 20.11 -2.37
N ILE A 137 -14.41 20.80 -1.25
CA ILE A 137 -15.08 20.52 0.02
C ILE A 137 -16.53 21.04 0.02
N GLU A 138 -16.81 22.16 -0.65
CA GLU A 138 -18.18 22.65 -0.85
C GLU A 138 -19.00 21.71 -1.73
N VAL A 139 -18.41 21.18 -2.80
CA VAL A 139 -19.08 20.18 -3.62
C VAL A 139 -19.35 18.93 -2.79
N ALA A 140 -18.38 18.46 -2.00
CA ALA A 140 -18.61 17.34 -1.07
C ALA A 140 -19.75 17.64 -0.08
N LEU A 141 -19.87 18.89 0.41
CA LEU A 141 -20.96 19.32 1.29
C LEU A 141 -22.35 19.31 0.66
N SER A 142 -22.44 19.59 -0.65
CA SER A 142 -23.72 19.61 -1.36
C SER A 142 -24.45 18.25 -1.37
N ASN A 143 -23.72 17.15 -1.13
CA ASN A 143 -24.31 15.82 -0.98
C ASN A 143 -24.87 15.63 0.44
N GLU A 144 -26.03 16.22 0.72
CA GLU A 144 -26.64 16.28 2.05
C GLU A 144 -26.90 14.89 2.69
N ASP A 145 -27.18 13.88 1.87
CA ASP A 145 -27.45 12.52 2.33
C ASP A 145 -26.24 11.89 3.04
N MET A 146 -25.02 12.26 2.63
CA MET A 146 -23.77 11.74 3.20
C MET A 146 -23.46 12.28 4.60
N TRP A 147 -24.03 13.44 4.96
CA TRP A 147 -23.67 14.17 6.18
C TRP A 147 -24.73 14.11 7.29
N LYS A 148 -25.77 13.29 7.12
CA LYS A 148 -26.85 13.16 8.14
C LYS A 148 -26.33 12.62 9.48
N ASN A 149 -25.41 11.66 9.43
CA ASN A 149 -24.86 10.96 10.60
C ASN A 149 -23.36 11.25 10.83
N ARG A 150 -22.81 12.27 10.16
CA ARG A 150 -21.37 12.57 10.17
C ARG A 150 -21.14 14.07 10.38
N ASN A 151 -19.95 14.42 10.85
CA ASN A 151 -19.57 15.82 10.96
C ASN A 151 -19.42 16.43 9.56
N LYS A 152 -20.11 17.55 9.33
CA LYS A 152 -20.01 18.29 8.07
C LYS A 152 -18.60 18.87 7.92
N PRO A 153 -17.93 18.66 6.79
CA PRO A 153 -16.63 19.26 6.56
C PRO A 153 -16.74 20.79 6.45
N ARG A 154 -15.63 21.48 6.68
CA ARG A 154 -15.53 22.93 6.61
C ARG A 154 -14.57 23.31 5.49
N PRO A 155 -15.06 23.98 4.43
CA PRO A 155 -14.21 24.56 3.41
C PRO A 155 -13.21 25.52 4.05
N THR A 156 -11.96 25.47 3.61
CA THR A 156 -10.91 26.36 4.09
C THR A 156 -10.35 27.15 2.92
N TYR A 157 -10.63 28.45 2.89
CA TYR A 157 -10.09 29.37 1.90
C TYR A 157 -8.85 30.07 2.42
N ILE A 158 -7.93 30.39 1.52
CA ILE A 158 -6.65 31.02 1.88
C ILE A 158 -6.85 32.41 2.52
N ARG A 159 -7.90 33.12 2.12
CA ARG A 159 -8.24 34.46 2.61
C ARG A 159 -8.60 34.46 4.09
N ASP A 160 -9.16 33.36 4.58
CA ASP A 160 -9.60 33.23 5.97
C ASP A 160 -8.44 32.89 6.92
N ILE A 161 -7.35 32.34 6.38
CA ILE A 161 -6.20 31.84 7.15
C ILE A 161 -5.02 32.82 7.08
N LEU A 162 -4.81 33.46 5.93
CA LEU A 162 -3.74 34.42 5.69
C LEU A 162 -4.32 35.76 5.21
N PRO A 163 -4.67 36.67 6.15
CA PRO A 163 -5.04 38.04 5.82
C PRO A 163 -3.91 38.75 5.05
N PHE A 164 -4.29 39.64 4.14
CA PHE A 164 -3.40 40.27 3.14
C PHE A 164 -2.17 40.99 3.72
N GLU A 165 -2.20 41.35 5.01
CA GLU A 165 -1.21 42.19 5.68
C GLU A 165 0.08 41.47 6.11
N GLU A 166 0.10 40.14 6.23
CA GLU A 166 1.30 39.40 6.63
C GLU A 166 2.21 38.98 5.46
N ILE A 167 1.78 39.18 4.21
CA ILE A 167 2.51 38.74 3.00
C ILE A 167 3.68 39.69 2.69
N GLN A 168 3.68 40.92 3.21
CA GLN A 168 4.76 41.89 2.96
C GLN A 168 5.92 41.84 3.96
N GLN A 169 5.78 41.21 5.12
CA GLN A 169 6.88 41.14 6.10
C GLN A 169 8.00 40.17 5.72
N GLY A 170 7.80 39.32 4.70
CA GLY A 170 8.87 38.49 4.11
C GLY A 170 9.79 39.21 3.12
N LYS A 171 9.53 40.48 2.76
CA LYS A 171 10.31 41.21 1.73
C LYS A 171 11.62 41.83 2.20
N ASN A 172 11.99 41.74 3.48
CA ASN A 172 13.29 42.23 3.97
C ASN A 172 14.20 41.07 4.37
N GLY A 173 14.93 40.52 3.40
CA GLY A 173 16.01 39.58 3.70
C GLY A 173 16.45 38.61 2.61
N ASP A 174 16.23 38.90 1.32
CA ASP A 174 16.81 38.09 0.23
C ASP A 174 18.33 38.31 0.15
N LYS A 175 19.07 37.67 1.06
CA LYS A 175 20.46 37.28 0.82
C LYS A 175 20.44 35.86 0.28
N VAL A 176 20.31 35.74 -1.04
CA VAL A 176 20.65 34.51 -1.76
C VAL A 176 22.15 34.28 -1.56
N SER A 177 22.49 33.46 -0.57
CA SER A 177 23.82 32.87 -0.47
C SER A 177 23.99 31.93 -1.67
N LYS A 178 24.76 32.39 -2.65
CA LYS A 178 25.34 31.54 -3.70
C LYS A 178 26.46 30.70 -3.08
N ASP A 179 26.06 29.64 -2.42
CA ASP A 179 26.88 28.45 -2.20
C ASP A 179 25.97 27.44 -1.52
N ASP A 180 25.65 26.34 -2.20
CA ASP A 180 25.80 25.00 -1.66
C ASP A 180 25.19 23.95 -2.60
N GLN A 181 25.80 22.78 -2.53
CA GLN A 181 25.49 21.50 -3.16
C GLN A 181 23.98 21.18 -3.29
N PRO A 182 23.57 20.23 -4.15
CA PRO A 182 22.18 19.76 -4.28
C PRO A 182 21.73 18.90 -3.07
N SER A 183 21.97 19.35 -1.85
CA SER A 183 21.49 18.73 -0.61
C SER A 183 20.15 19.33 -0.21
N SER A 184 19.09 18.53 -0.41
CA SER A 184 17.73 18.65 0.16
C SER A 184 17.12 20.06 0.24
N VAL A 185 16.45 20.47 -0.84
CA VAL A 185 15.50 21.58 -0.81
C VAL A 185 14.40 21.26 0.22
N SER A 186 14.18 22.15 1.18
CA SER A 186 13.19 21.98 2.25
C SER A 186 12.46 23.29 2.51
N ALA A 187 11.13 23.25 2.48
CA ALA A 187 10.25 24.38 2.75
C ALA A 187 10.23 24.73 4.25
N MET A 188 10.39 23.75 5.15
CA MET A 188 10.44 24.03 6.60
C MET A 188 11.70 24.85 6.95
N ALA A 189 12.82 24.57 6.29
CA ALA A 189 14.06 25.35 6.45
C ALA A 189 13.89 26.80 5.95
N SER A 190 13.22 27.00 4.81
CA SER A 190 12.90 28.34 4.28
C SER A 190 12.04 29.16 5.24
N LEU A 191 11.09 28.52 5.94
CA LEU A 191 10.17 29.18 6.88
C LEU A 191 10.71 29.26 8.32
N GLY A 192 11.91 28.73 8.59
CA GLY A 192 12.51 28.74 9.91
C GLY A 192 11.88 27.77 10.92
N LEU A 193 11.08 26.81 10.45
CA LEU A 193 10.50 25.75 11.28
C LEU A 193 11.56 24.67 11.52
N LYS A 194 11.98 24.51 12.78
CA LYS A 194 13.14 23.67 13.12
C LYS A 194 12.77 22.29 13.64
N ASN A 195 11.58 22.12 14.24
CA ASN A 195 11.21 20.87 14.90
C ASN A 195 10.17 20.08 14.07
N PRO A 196 10.55 18.93 13.46
CA PRO A 196 9.63 18.10 12.69
C PRO A 196 8.67 17.24 13.55
N GLN A 197 8.88 17.19 14.87
CA GLN A 197 8.00 16.47 15.80
C GLN A 197 6.90 17.37 16.38
N GLU A 198 6.98 18.68 16.15
CA GLU A 198 5.96 19.61 16.58
C GLU A 198 4.74 19.54 15.65
N VAL A 199 3.55 19.59 16.24
CA VAL A 199 2.30 19.69 15.47
C VAL A 199 2.07 21.16 15.13
N TRP A 200 2.28 21.51 13.87
CA TRP A 200 2.09 22.87 13.38
C TRP A 200 0.62 23.24 13.27
N SER A 201 0.31 24.52 13.49
CA SER A 201 -1.03 25.08 13.33
C SER A 201 -1.49 25.04 11.87
N LEU A 202 -2.81 25.22 11.65
CA LEU A 202 -3.35 25.30 10.29
C LEU A 202 -2.67 26.39 9.46
N LYS A 203 -2.39 27.56 10.06
CA LYS A 203 -1.72 28.69 9.40
C LYS A 203 -0.30 28.35 8.95
N GLU A 204 0.45 27.64 9.78
CA GLU A 204 1.82 27.19 9.45
C GLU A 204 1.80 26.11 8.37
N ASN A 205 0.88 25.14 8.45
CA ASN A 205 0.69 24.14 7.40
C ASN A 205 0.34 24.77 6.05
N THR A 206 -0.52 25.80 6.03
CA THR A 206 -0.86 26.54 4.79
C THR A 206 0.36 27.26 4.22
N LYS A 207 1.15 27.96 5.05
CA LYS A 207 2.39 28.62 4.60
C LYS A 207 3.38 27.60 4.01
N LEU A 208 3.56 26.47 4.70
CA LEU A 208 4.48 25.42 4.29
C LEU A 208 4.01 24.70 3.00
N PHE A 209 2.70 24.50 2.83
CA PHE A 209 2.12 23.97 1.59
C PHE A 209 2.45 24.87 0.39
N LEU A 210 2.21 26.18 0.49
CA LEU A 210 2.48 27.13 -0.60
C LEU A 210 3.97 27.21 -0.93
N GLU A 211 4.82 27.29 0.09
CA GLU A 211 6.27 27.35 -0.09
C GLU A 211 6.81 26.05 -0.71
N SER A 212 6.29 24.89 -0.30
CA SER A 212 6.69 23.61 -0.90
C SER A 212 6.30 23.51 -2.38
N LEU A 213 5.08 23.93 -2.74
CA LEU A 213 4.62 23.99 -4.12
C LEU A 213 5.50 24.93 -4.98
N LYS A 214 5.81 26.12 -4.44
CA LYS A 214 6.71 27.08 -5.09
C LYS A 214 8.11 26.51 -5.30
N LEU A 215 8.68 25.83 -4.29
CA LEU A 215 9.98 25.21 -4.40
C LEU A 215 10.01 24.07 -5.43
N PHE A 216 8.93 23.29 -5.55
CA PHE A 216 8.80 22.29 -6.62
C PHE A 216 8.86 22.94 -8.00
N LEU A 217 8.09 24.00 -8.23
CA LEU A 217 8.03 24.70 -9.51
C LEU A 217 9.35 25.42 -9.86
N LEU A 218 10.01 26.02 -8.87
CA LEU A 218 11.25 26.78 -9.10
C LEU A 218 12.48 25.89 -9.24
N LYS A 219 12.60 24.86 -8.39
CA LYS A 219 13.85 24.06 -8.29
C LYS A 219 13.77 22.72 -9.00
N ARG A 220 12.57 22.19 -9.26
CA ARG A 220 12.38 20.88 -9.93
C ARG A 220 11.40 20.92 -11.12
N PRO A 221 11.44 21.92 -12.01
CA PRO A 221 10.49 22.00 -13.13
C PRO A 221 10.61 20.83 -14.14
N LYS A 222 11.79 20.19 -14.23
CA LYS A 222 12.06 19.09 -15.15
C LYS A 222 11.49 17.74 -14.70
N ASP A 223 11.23 17.61 -13.40
CA ASP A 223 10.78 16.36 -12.79
C ASP A 223 9.24 16.29 -12.78
N ILE A 224 8.57 17.43 -12.91
CA ILE A 224 7.11 17.54 -12.99
C ILE A 224 6.62 16.77 -14.22
N GLY A 225 5.65 15.89 -14.02
CA GLY A 225 5.11 14.99 -15.05
C GLY A 225 5.58 13.54 -14.88
N ASN A 226 6.58 13.27 -14.05
CA ASN A 226 7.11 11.92 -13.83
C ASN A 226 7.49 11.65 -12.36
N LEU A 227 7.10 12.50 -11.42
CA LEU A 227 7.45 12.32 -10.01
C LEU A 227 6.58 11.26 -9.35
N ILE A 228 7.25 10.27 -8.76
CA ILE A 228 6.66 9.29 -7.85
C ILE A 228 7.00 9.73 -6.43
N PHE A 229 6.03 9.69 -5.52
CA PHE A 229 6.26 10.06 -4.13
C PHE A 229 7.34 9.19 -3.48
N ASP A 230 8.34 9.83 -2.86
CA ASP A 230 9.32 9.20 -2.00
C ASP A 230 9.27 9.80 -0.59
N LYS A 231 9.11 8.94 0.43
CA LYS A 231 9.12 9.32 1.85
C LYS A 231 10.48 9.89 2.32
N ASP A 232 11.54 9.61 1.57
CA ASP A 232 12.90 10.08 1.85
C ASP A 232 13.21 11.40 1.12
N ASP A 233 12.33 11.84 0.21
CA ASP A 233 12.35 13.19 -0.35
C ASP A 233 11.65 14.17 0.59
N GLN A 234 12.47 15.02 1.22
CA GLN A 234 12.01 15.97 2.24
C GLN A 234 10.93 16.92 1.69
N LEU A 235 11.07 17.41 0.46
CA LEU A 235 10.11 18.37 -0.12
C LEU A 235 8.77 17.71 -0.43
N ALA A 236 8.78 16.48 -0.97
CA ALA A 236 7.58 15.71 -1.25
C ALA A 236 6.84 15.34 0.04
N LEU A 237 7.58 14.92 1.07
CA LEU A 237 7.02 14.60 2.37
C LEU A 237 6.38 15.83 3.03
N GLU A 238 7.04 17.00 2.99
CA GLU A 238 6.50 18.26 3.51
C GLU A 238 5.21 18.65 2.80
N PHE A 239 5.17 18.53 1.46
CA PHE A 239 3.97 18.80 0.66
C PHE A 239 2.81 17.85 1.05
N VAL A 240 3.07 16.54 1.07
CA VAL A 240 2.03 15.54 1.39
C VAL A 240 1.53 15.70 2.82
N SER A 241 2.41 15.96 3.77
CA SER A 241 2.05 16.10 5.19
C SER A 241 1.21 17.35 5.44
N THR A 242 1.60 18.49 4.85
CA THR A 242 0.83 19.74 4.97
C THR A 242 -0.53 19.63 4.30
N ALA A 243 -0.59 19.08 3.09
CA ALA A 243 -1.86 18.84 2.40
C ALA A 243 -2.80 17.91 3.18
N ALA A 244 -2.26 16.85 3.78
CA ALA A 244 -3.03 15.94 4.64
C ALA A 244 -3.53 16.62 5.91
N ASN A 245 -2.72 17.47 6.54
CA ASN A 245 -3.11 18.26 7.73
C ASN A 245 -4.20 19.29 7.42
N ILE A 246 -4.07 20.03 6.32
CA ILE A 246 -5.10 21.00 5.90
C ILE A 246 -6.43 20.27 5.67
N ARG A 247 -6.39 19.14 4.95
CA ARG A 247 -7.57 18.31 4.73
C ARG A 247 -8.13 17.71 6.04
N ALA A 248 -7.28 17.21 6.92
CA ALA A 248 -7.68 16.70 8.22
C ALA A 248 -8.46 17.76 9.02
N SER A 249 -7.97 19.01 9.01
CA SER A 249 -8.68 20.15 9.61
C SER A 249 -10.07 20.37 9.01
N SER A 250 -10.22 20.25 7.68
CA SER A 250 -11.52 20.40 7.02
C SER A 250 -12.55 19.36 7.49
N PHE A 251 -12.12 18.13 7.82
CA PHE A 251 -13.01 17.05 8.29
C PHE A 251 -13.07 16.91 9.82
N GLY A 252 -12.43 17.81 10.58
CA GLY A 252 -12.39 17.75 12.05
C GLY A 252 -11.53 16.61 12.60
N ILE A 253 -10.53 16.16 11.84
CA ILE A 253 -9.55 15.15 12.24
C ILE A 253 -8.35 15.87 12.88
N PRO A 254 -7.77 15.33 13.97
CA PRO A 254 -6.58 15.90 14.60
C PRO A 254 -5.39 16.04 13.62
N LEU A 255 -4.65 17.14 13.76
CA LEU A 255 -3.42 17.39 13.01
C LEU A 255 -2.26 16.57 13.57
N HIS A 256 -1.37 16.11 12.71
CA HIS A 256 -0.20 15.31 13.08
C HIS A 256 1.09 16.05 12.72
N SER A 257 2.18 15.69 13.39
CA SER A 257 3.52 16.20 13.09
C SER A 257 4.05 15.65 11.76
N LEU A 258 5.06 16.33 11.19
CA LEU A 258 5.75 15.85 9.98
C LEU A 258 6.35 14.44 10.20
N PHE A 259 6.86 14.18 11.42
CA PHE A 259 7.42 12.89 11.79
C PHE A 259 6.37 11.76 11.78
N GLU A 260 5.20 11.99 12.38
CA GLU A 260 4.10 11.00 12.37
C GLU A 260 3.55 10.79 10.96
N ALA A 261 3.40 11.86 10.19
CA ALA A 261 2.98 11.79 8.80
C ALA A 261 3.95 10.96 7.95
N LYS A 262 5.27 11.09 8.19
CA LYS A 262 6.30 10.25 7.56
C LYS A 262 6.12 8.77 7.89
N GLY A 263 5.86 8.46 9.16
CA GLY A 263 5.59 7.10 9.62
C GLY A 263 4.42 6.45 8.89
N ILE A 264 3.32 7.20 8.76
CA ILE A 264 2.09 6.75 8.10
C ILE A 264 2.26 6.67 6.57
N ALA A 265 2.82 7.69 5.94
CA ALA A 265 3.00 7.75 4.49
C ALA A 265 3.98 6.68 3.97
N GLY A 266 5.02 6.39 4.77
CA GLY A 266 6.04 5.40 4.45
C GLY A 266 5.74 3.98 4.93
N ASN A 267 4.62 3.76 5.64
CA ASN A 267 4.34 2.51 6.38
C ASN A 267 5.57 2.04 7.19
N ILE A 268 6.20 2.97 7.92
CA ILE A 268 7.50 2.74 8.55
C ILE A 268 7.36 1.76 9.72
N VAL A 269 8.05 0.62 9.61
CA VAL A 269 8.27 -0.30 10.72
C VAL A 269 9.56 0.10 11.42
N HIS A 270 9.48 0.40 12.71
CA HIS A 270 10.66 0.69 13.53
C HIS A 270 11.61 -0.50 13.54
N ALA A 271 12.85 -0.29 13.12
CA ALA A 271 13.90 -1.32 13.14
C ALA A 271 14.93 -0.99 14.21
N VAL A 272 15.33 -2.00 15.00
CA VAL A 272 16.34 -1.86 16.04
C VAL A 272 17.50 -2.80 15.75
N ALA A 273 18.72 -2.28 15.80
CA ALA A 273 19.92 -3.03 15.44
C ALA A 273 20.11 -4.31 16.27
N THR A 274 19.77 -4.26 17.56
CA THR A 274 19.84 -5.43 18.46
C THR A 274 18.89 -6.54 18.06
N THR A 275 17.68 -6.21 17.61
CA THR A 275 16.69 -7.18 17.11
C THR A 275 17.24 -7.90 15.88
N ASN A 276 17.81 -7.17 14.93
CA ASN A 276 18.43 -7.76 13.74
C ASN A 276 19.63 -8.66 14.09
N ALA A 277 20.44 -8.26 15.08
CA ALA A 277 21.57 -9.07 15.54
C ALA A 277 21.12 -10.39 16.17
N ILE A 278 20.06 -10.38 16.99
CA ILE A 278 19.46 -11.60 17.57
C ILE A 278 18.95 -12.53 16.48
N ILE A 279 18.20 -11.99 15.52
CA ILE A 279 17.65 -12.75 14.38
C ILE A 279 18.77 -13.38 13.57
N ALA A 280 19.80 -12.60 13.21
CA ALA A 280 20.95 -13.10 12.46
C ALA A 280 21.65 -14.25 13.20
N GLY A 281 21.83 -14.13 14.52
CA GLY A 281 22.39 -15.20 15.34
C GLY A 281 21.54 -16.48 15.31
N LEU A 282 20.22 -16.36 15.40
CA LEU A 282 19.31 -17.52 15.34
C LEU A 282 19.26 -18.15 13.96
N VAL A 283 19.28 -17.36 12.88
CA VAL A 283 19.37 -17.87 11.51
C VAL A 283 20.62 -18.73 11.34
N VAL A 284 21.78 -18.29 11.85
CA VAL A 284 23.04 -19.07 11.78
C VAL A 284 22.96 -20.34 12.62
N ILE A 285 22.33 -20.30 13.79
CA ILE A 285 22.13 -21.49 14.64
C ILE A 285 21.26 -22.52 13.91
N GLU A 286 20.11 -22.12 13.38
CA GLU A 286 19.23 -23.04 12.63
C GLU A 286 19.92 -23.55 11.35
N ALA A 287 20.68 -22.70 10.67
CA ALA A 287 21.46 -23.13 9.50
C ALA A 287 22.53 -24.16 9.82
N THR A 288 23.18 -24.05 10.98
CA THR A 288 24.16 -25.05 11.41
C THR A 288 23.51 -26.42 11.63
N LYS A 289 22.32 -26.45 12.25
CA LYS A 289 21.56 -27.69 12.48
C LYS A 289 21.19 -28.36 11.16
N VAL A 290 20.73 -27.57 10.19
CA VAL A 290 20.42 -28.04 8.84
C VAL A 290 21.66 -28.63 8.16
N LEU A 291 22.80 -27.94 8.21
CA LEU A 291 24.06 -28.40 7.61
C LEU A 291 24.57 -29.71 8.23
N GLN A 292 24.29 -29.93 9.51
CA GLN A 292 24.59 -31.17 10.22
C GLN A 292 23.55 -32.29 9.97
N ASN A 293 22.56 -32.03 9.10
CA ASN A 293 21.44 -32.93 8.81
C ASN A 293 20.56 -33.25 10.06
N GLU A 294 20.57 -32.36 11.06
CA GLU A 294 19.81 -32.49 12.30
C GLU A 294 18.42 -31.84 12.18
N MET A 295 17.68 -32.17 11.12
CA MET A 295 16.40 -31.50 10.79
C MET A 295 15.35 -31.58 11.90
N LYS A 296 15.35 -32.65 12.69
CA LYS A 296 14.42 -32.82 13.82
C LYS A 296 14.67 -31.83 14.97
N SER A 297 15.85 -31.24 15.03
CA SER A 297 16.23 -30.25 16.04
C SER A 297 15.93 -28.80 15.62
N CYS A 298 15.54 -28.60 14.36
CA CYS A 298 15.17 -27.28 13.85
C CYS A 298 13.89 -26.80 14.54
N ARG A 299 13.83 -25.51 14.84
CA ARG A 299 12.68 -24.90 15.52
C ARG A 299 12.29 -23.58 14.85
N MET A 300 10.99 -23.35 14.72
CA MET A 300 10.47 -22.02 14.44
C MET A 300 10.46 -21.24 15.75
N THR A 301 11.18 -20.12 15.80
CA THR A 301 11.31 -19.31 17.03
C THR A 301 10.64 -17.97 16.84
N TYR A 302 9.73 -17.61 17.73
CA TYR A 302 9.12 -16.28 17.78
C TYR A 302 9.53 -15.55 19.06
N CYS A 303 9.67 -14.24 18.97
CA CYS A 303 9.86 -13.38 20.12
C CYS A 303 8.51 -12.89 20.64
N LEU A 304 8.32 -13.01 21.95
CA LEU A 304 7.20 -12.38 22.65
C LEU A 304 7.53 -10.94 23.02
N GLU A 305 6.50 -10.13 23.21
CA GLU A 305 6.63 -8.79 23.80
C GLU A 305 6.92 -8.86 25.30
N HIS A 306 6.25 -9.78 25.99
CA HIS A 306 6.43 -10.02 27.41
C HIS A 306 6.77 -11.50 27.64
N PRO A 307 7.72 -11.81 28.53
CA PRO A 307 8.09 -13.20 28.81
C PRO A 307 6.87 -14.01 29.26
N SER A 308 6.57 -15.09 28.54
CA SER A 308 5.59 -16.08 28.95
C SER A 308 6.33 -17.30 29.47
N ARG A 309 5.93 -17.82 30.64
CA ARG A 309 6.60 -18.98 31.27
C ARG A 309 8.12 -18.80 31.44
N LYS A 310 8.58 -17.56 31.71
CA LYS A 310 10.00 -17.15 31.80
C LYS A 310 10.79 -17.26 30.49
N LEU A 311 10.12 -17.43 29.36
CA LEU A 311 10.72 -17.47 28.03
C LEU A 311 10.28 -16.24 27.24
N LEU A 312 11.27 -15.50 26.72
CA LEU A 312 11.04 -14.42 25.76
C LEU A 312 11.06 -14.97 24.32
N LEU A 313 12.00 -15.88 24.07
CA LEU A 313 12.12 -16.62 22.81
C LEU A 313 11.40 -17.95 22.97
N MET A 314 10.42 -18.17 22.12
CA MET A 314 9.55 -19.31 22.22
C MET A 314 9.76 -20.20 20.98
N PRO A 315 10.40 -21.36 21.13
CA PRO A 315 10.60 -22.30 20.04
C PRO A 315 9.37 -23.21 19.86
N PHE A 316 9.01 -23.45 18.61
CA PHE A 316 8.00 -24.40 18.16
C PHE A 316 8.58 -25.37 17.13
N GLU A 317 7.95 -26.54 17.02
CA GLU A 317 8.25 -27.46 15.92
C GLU A 317 7.70 -26.88 14.61
N PRO A 318 8.47 -26.92 13.51
CA PRO A 318 7.98 -26.48 12.21
C PRO A 318 6.76 -27.30 11.77
N SER A 319 5.75 -26.62 11.22
CA SER A 319 4.56 -27.27 10.66
C SER A 319 4.91 -28.06 9.40
N GLU A 320 4.14 -29.12 9.14
CA GLU A 320 4.22 -29.88 7.89
C GLU A 320 3.61 -29.10 6.69
N PRO A 321 3.97 -29.45 5.44
CA PRO A 321 3.37 -28.85 4.24
C PRO A 321 1.83 -28.91 4.25
N SER A 322 1.19 -27.75 4.05
CA SER A 322 -0.27 -27.69 3.93
C SER A 322 -0.74 -28.35 2.64
N LYS A 323 -1.69 -29.28 2.74
CA LYS A 323 -2.28 -29.98 1.58
C LYS A 323 -3.03 -29.05 0.62
N SER A 324 -3.45 -27.87 1.09
CA SER A 324 -4.11 -26.85 0.28
C SER A 324 -3.13 -25.84 -0.33
N CYS A 325 -1.82 -25.99 -0.11
CA CYS A 325 -0.84 -25.06 -0.67
C CYS A 325 -0.65 -25.31 -2.17
N TYR A 326 -0.87 -24.27 -2.98
CA TYR A 326 -0.67 -24.32 -4.42
C TYR A 326 0.81 -24.42 -4.82
N VAL A 327 1.72 -23.92 -3.96
CA VAL A 327 3.17 -23.91 -4.23
C VAL A 327 3.82 -25.25 -3.91
N CYS A 328 3.78 -25.70 -2.65
CA CYS A 328 4.55 -26.88 -2.24
C CYS A 328 3.81 -28.21 -2.37
N SER A 329 2.48 -28.18 -2.51
CA SER A 329 1.64 -29.38 -2.56
C SER A 329 0.88 -29.54 -3.88
N GLY A 330 1.05 -28.61 -4.84
CA GLY A 330 0.40 -28.67 -6.14
C GLY A 330 -1.14 -28.65 -6.05
N ALA A 331 -1.68 -28.04 -4.99
CA ALA A 331 -3.12 -27.94 -4.81
C ALA A 331 -3.75 -27.14 -5.95
N ARG A 332 -4.90 -27.62 -6.44
CA ARG A 332 -5.66 -26.91 -7.47
C ARG A 332 -6.34 -25.69 -6.85
N MET A 333 -6.21 -24.55 -7.52
CA MET A 333 -6.89 -23.33 -7.14
C MET A 333 -8.18 -23.19 -7.94
N THR A 334 -9.09 -22.34 -7.49
CA THR A 334 -10.28 -21.98 -8.25
C THR A 334 -10.39 -20.47 -8.34
N LEU A 335 -10.59 -19.98 -9.56
CA LEU A 335 -10.79 -18.57 -9.87
C LEU A 335 -12.25 -18.35 -10.26
N GLU A 336 -12.94 -17.51 -9.51
CA GLU A 336 -14.21 -16.92 -9.92
C GLU A 336 -13.96 -15.68 -10.76
N VAL A 337 -14.47 -15.69 -11.99
CA VAL A 337 -14.30 -14.59 -12.97
C VAL A 337 -15.49 -14.57 -13.93
N ASN A 338 -15.78 -13.39 -14.48
CA ASN A 338 -16.69 -13.27 -15.61
C ASN A 338 -15.95 -13.50 -16.94
N THR A 339 -16.00 -14.71 -17.49
CA THR A 339 -15.30 -15.08 -18.72
C THR A 339 -15.80 -14.34 -19.97
N LYS A 340 -16.94 -13.61 -19.90
CA LYS A 340 -17.49 -12.82 -21.01
C LYS A 340 -17.08 -11.34 -20.97
N GLY A 341 -16.63 -10.85 -19.82
CA GLY A 341 -16.27 -9.44 -19.62
C GLY A 341 -14.78 -9.22 -19.40
N SER A 342 -14.10 -10.20 -18.80
CA SER A 342 -12.69 -10.07 -18.44
C SER A 342 -11.76 -10.43 -19.60
N ARG A 343 -10.71 -9.62 -19.78
CA ARG A 343 -9.67 -9.86 -20.79
C ARG A 343 -8.58 -10.78 -20.24
N LEU A 344 -7.82 -11.40 -21.15
CA LEU A 344 -6.64 -12.19 -20.76
C LEU A 344 -5.58 -11.32 -20.05
N LYS A 345 -5.42 -10.07 -20.47
CA LYS A 345 -4.53 -9.09 -19.82
C LYS A 345 -4.86 -8.89 -18.34
N ASP A 346 -6.14 -8.72 -18.01
CA ASP A 346 -6.56 -8.52 -16.62
C ASP A 346 -6.24 -9.75 -15.76
N PHE A 347 -6.42 -10.95 -16.32
CA PHE A 347 -6.05 -12.19 -15.63
C PHE A 347 -4.52 -12.29 -15.42
N LEU A 348 -3.73 -11.97 -16.45
CA LEU A 348 -2.27 -11.97 -16.38
C LEU A 348 -1.76 -10.98 -15.31
N ASP A 349 -2.18 -9.71 -15.40
CA ASP A 349 -1.65 -8.66 -14.53
C ASP A 349 -2.17 -8.80 -13.10
N LYS A 350 -3.49 -9.02 -12.91
CA LYS A 350 -4.12 -9.00 -11.59
C LYS A 350 -4.03 -10.33 -10.84
N ILE A 351 -4.03 -11.46 -11.53
CA ILE A 351 -3.99 -12.78 -10.89
C ILE A 351 -2.60 -13.37 -10.96
N VAL A 352 -2.06 -13.56 -12.17
CA VAL A 352 -0.80 -14.30 -12.36
C VAL A 352 0.41 -13.53 -11.82
N LYS A 353 0.58 -12.27 -12.23
CA LYS A 353 1.69 -11.43 -11.78
C LYS A 353 1.44 -10.87 -10.39
N ALA A 354 0.29 -10.24 -10.13
CA ALA A 354 0.05 -9.56 -8.86
C ALA A 354 -0.31 -10.48 -7.68
N LYS A 355 -1.16 -11.50 -7.85
CA LYS A 355 -1.57 -12.40 -6.73
C LYS A 355 -0.69 -13.63 -6.60
N LEU A 356 -0.29 -14.28 -7.69
CA LEU A 356 0.55 -15.48 -7.66
C LEU A 356 2.06 -15.17 -7.61
N GLY A 357 2.46 -13.96 -8.01
CA GLY A 357 3.87 -13.53 -7.95
C GLY A 357 4.76 -14.18 -9.01
N MET A 358 4.18 -14.65 -10.12
CA MET A 358 4.94 -15.20 -11.25
C MET A 358 5.61 -14.08 -12.04
N HIS A 359 6.85 -14.32 -12.46
CA HIS A 359 7.68 -13.32 -13.14
C HIS A 359 7.64 -13.51 -14.67
N PHE A 360 7.78 -14.76 -15.13
CA PHE A 360 7.70 -15.12 -16.55
C PHE A 360 6.66 -16.23 -16.75
N PRO A 361 5.37 -15.86 -16.77
CA PRO A 361 4.29 -16.83 -16.85
C PRO A 361 4.07 -17.35 -18.28
N LEU A 362 3.87 -18.66 -18.36
CA LEU A 362 3.37 -19.41 -19.49
C LEU A 362 1.94 -19.84 -19.19
N ILE A 363 0.95 -19.47 -20.01
CA ILE A 363 -0.46 -19.80 -19.79
C ILE A 363 -0.91 -20.81 -20.84
N MET A 364 -1.37 -21.97 -20.38
CA MET A 364 -1.82 -23.08 -21.24
C MET A 364 -3.25 -23.51 -20.91
N HIS A 365 -4.01 -23.84 -21.95
CA HIS A 365 -5.30 -24.52 -21.83
C HIS A 365 -5.23 -25.86 -22.56
N GLY A 366 -5.07 -26.95 -21.79
CA GLY A 366 -4.80 -28.27 -22.35
C GLY A 366 -3.46 -28.30 -23.09
N ALA A 367 -3.49 -28.54 -24.40
CA ALA A 367 -2.30 -28.49 -25.26
C ALA A 367 -2.12 -27.14 -25.97
N ALA A 368 -3.08 -26.21 -25.82
CA ALA A 368 -3.01 -24.91 -26.47
C ALA A 368 -2.23 -23.92 -25.60
N LEU A 369 -1.20 -23.31 -26.18
CA LEU A 369 -0.45 -22.23 -25.57
C LEU A 369 -1.16 -20.90 -25.86
N LEU A 370 -1.60 -20.21 -24.81
CA LEU A 370 -2.37 -18.97 -24.91
C LEU A 370 -1.51 -17.73 -24.77
N TYR A 371 -0.47 -17.82 -23.94
CA TYR A 371 0.46 -16.73 -23.67
C TYR A 371 1.80 -17.28 -23.18
N GLU A 372 2.89 -16.66 -23.61
CA GLU A 372 4.25 -16.91 -23.15
C GLU A 372 5.00 -15.58 -23.05
N GLU A 373 5.83 -15.45 -22.03
CA GLU A 373 6.71 -14.30 -21.84
C GLU A 373 8.16 -14.78 -21.80
N GLY A 374 8.97 -14.34 -22.75
CA GLY A 374 10.37 -14.72 -22.88
C GLY A 374 11.09 -13.93 -23.96
N ASP A 375 12.40 -13.76 -23.80
CA ASP A 375 13.25 -12.97 -24.71
C ASP A 375 13.59 -13.72 -26.01
N ASP A 376 13.35 -15.03 -26.05
CA ASP A 376 13.67 -15.92 -27.17
C ASP A 376 12.47 -16.17 -28.13
N LEU A 377 11.40 -15.38 -28.01
CA LEU A 377 10.19 -15.54 -28.83
C LEU A 377 10.32 -14.87 -30.20
N GLU A 378 9.82 -15.54 -31.24
CA GLU A 378 9.74 -14.97 -32.59
C GLU A 378 8.71 -13.83 -32.65
N ASP A 379 9.00 -12.78 -33.42
CA ASP A 379 8.21 -11.54 -33.48
C ASP A 379 6.72 -11.78 -33.83
N ASP A 380 6.44 -12.79 -34.67
CA ASP A 380 5.08 -13.17 -35.07
C ASP A 380 4.31 -13.87 -33.95
N MET A 381 4.98 -14.67 -33.12
CA MET A 381 4.39 -15.24 -31.90
C MET A 381 4.07 -14.16 -30.88
N VAL A 382 4.98 -13.21 -30.68
CA VAL A 382 4.78 -12.07 -29.78
C VAL A 382 3.58 -11.24 -30.22
N ALA A 383 3.44 -10.96 -31.52
CA ALA A 383 2.28 -10.25 -32.06
C ALA A 383 0.96 -10.99 -31.77
N ASN A 384 0.92 -12.31 -31.94
CA ASN A 384 -0.27 -13.12 -31.65
C ASN A 384 -0.62 -13.11 -30.15
N TYR A 385 0.37 -13.20 -29.26
CA TYR A 385 0.13 -13.10 -27.82
C TYR A 385 -0.39 -11.72 -27.42
N ILE A 386 0.13 -10.65 -28.01
CA ILE A 386 -0.39 -9.29 -27.80
C ILE A 386 -1.84 -9.18 -28.25
N GLU A 387 -2.21 -9.74 -29.40
CA GLU A 387 -3.61 -9.78 -29.84
C GLU A 387 -4.50 -10.59 -28.88
N ASN A 388 -3.98 -11.67 -28.28
CA ASN A 388 -4.73 -12.48 -27.33
C ASN A 388 -4.93 -11.78 -25.97
N LEU A 389 -4.03 -10.88 -25.57
CA LEU A 389 -4.15 -10.12 -24.33
C LEU A 389 -5.41 -9.24 -24.30
N ASP A 390 -5.78 -8.65 -25.45
CA ASP A 390 -6.95 -7.78 -25.56
C ASP A 390 -8.27 -8.54 -25.74
N LYS A 391 -8.21 -9.83 -26.08
CA LYS A 391 -9.39 -10.68 -26.22
C LYS A 391 -9.98 -11.06 -24.87
N VAL A 392 -11.30 -11.21 -24.87
CA VAL A 392 -12.05 -11.75 -23.73
C VAL A 392 -11.74 -13.24 -23.57
N LEU A 393 -11.73 -13.75 -22.33
CA LEU A 393 -11.38 -15.14 -22.02
C LEU A 393 -12.15 -16.19 -22.87
N CYS A 394 -13.44 -15.94 -23.17
CA CYS A 394 -14.23 -16.84 -24.00
C CYS A 394 -13.97 -16.72 -25.52
N GLU A 395 -13.31 -15.66 -25.98
CA GLU A 395 -13.01 -15.39 -27.39
C GLU A 395 -11.59 -15.77 -27.80
N LEU A 396 -10.81 -16.33 -26.86
CA LEU A 396 -9.47 -16.81 -27.11
C LEU A 396 -9.46 -17.98 -28.11
N PRO A 397 -8.33 -18.23 -28.80
CA PRO A 397 -8.19 -19.35 -29.74
C PRO A 397 -8.59 -20.70 -29.14
N SER A 398 -8.34 -20.86 -27.84
CA SER A 398 -8.94 -21.91 -27.01
C SER A 398 -9.84 -21.24 -25.97
N PRO A 399 -11.18 -21.37 -26.08
CA PRO A 399 -12.10 -20.60 -25.25
C PRO A 399 -12.06 -21.05 -23.79
N ILE A 400 -11.79 -20.11 -22.90
CA ILE A 400 -11.86 -20.31 -21.46
C ILE A 400 -13.30 -20.04 -21.00
N THR A 401 -13.93 -21.06 -20.42
CA THR A 401 -15.32 -21.00 -19.94
C THR A 401 -15.43 -21.60 -18.53
N GLY A 402 -16.58 -21.47 -17.89
CA GLY A 402 -16.82 -22.08 -16.58
C GLY A 402 -16.59 -23.60 -16.62
N GLY A 403 -15.73 -24.09 -15.72
CA GLY A 403 -15.29 -25.48 -15.61
C GLY A 403 -13.99 -25.80 -16.34
N THR A 404 -13.40 -24.84 -17.07
CA THR A 404 -12.09 -25.02 -17.71
C THR A 404 -10.96 -25.03 -16.68
N ILE A 405 -9.91 -25.80 -16.97
CA ILE A 405 -8.71 -25.85 -16.14
C ILE A 405 -7.57 -25.27 -16.96
N ILE A 406 -6.96 -24.22 -16.43
CA ILE A 406 -5.80 -23.56 -17.00
C ILE A 406 -4.57 -23.99 -16.21
N THR A 407 -3.49 -24.26 -16.92
CA THR A 407 -2.17 -24.46 -16.32
C THR A 407 -1.36 -23.20 -16.53
N VAL A 408 -0.79 -22.67 -15.46
CA VAL A 408 0.15 -21.55 -15.51
C VAL A 408 1.49 -22.02 -14.98
N GLU A 409 2.54 -21.83 -15.78
CA GLU A 409 3.90 -22.27 -15.45
C GLU A 409 4.85 -21.07 -15.42
N ASP A 410 5.80 -21.07 -14.50
CA ASP A 410 6.94 -20.15 -14.52
C ASP A 410 8.21 -21.01 -14.41
N PHE A 411 8.93 -21.13 -15.53
CA PHE A 411 10.13 -21.96 -15.62
C PHE A 411 11.29 -21.41 -14.77
N LEU A 412 11.35 -20.09 -14.57
CA LEU A 412 12.40 -19.47 -13.77
C LEU A 412 12.20 -19.79 -12.28
N GLN A 413 10.93 -19.86 -11.85
CA GLN A 413 10.55 -20.19 -10.48
C GLN A 413 10.35 -21.71 -10.25
N GLU A 414 10.43 -22.54 -11.29
CA GLU A 414 10.05 -23.96 -11.27
C GLU A 414 8.65 -24.19 -10.64
N LEU A 415 7.70 -23.32 -10.97
CA LEU A 415 6.36 -23.30 -10.38
C LEU A 415 5.30 -23.63 -11.44
N THR A 416 4.47 -24.63 -11.16
CA THR A 416 3.31 -24.99 -11.98
C THR A 416 2.04 -24.92 -11.14
N CYS A 417 1.06 -24.14 -11.60
CA CYS A 417 -0.21 -23.93 -10.94
C CYS A 417 -1.36 -24.37 -11.84
N MET A 418 -2.30 -25.14 -11.28
CA MET A 418 -3.55 -25.51 -11.96
C MET A 418 -4.71 -24.70 -11.40
N ILE A 419 -5.37 -23.91 -12.25
CA ILE A 419 -6.46 -23.01 -11.87
C ILE A 419 -7.75 -23.48 -12.56
N ASN A 420 -8.75 -23.82 -11.76
CA ASN A 420 -10.09 -24.12 -12.22
C ASN A 420 -10.91 -22.82 -12.35
N ILE A 421 -11.48 -22.57 -13.52
CA ILE A 421 -12.27 -21.37 -13.79
C ILE A 421 -13.73 -21.63 -13.43
N LYS A 422 -14.30 -20.78 -12.59
CA LYS A 422 -15.72 -20.78 -12.27
C LYS A 422 -16.35 -19.49 -12.77
N GLN A 423 -17.32 -19.61 -13.67
CA GLN A 423 -18.05 -18.46 -14.18
C GLN A 423 -18.89 -17.83 -13.07
N ARG A 424 -18.71 -16.52 -12.86
CA ARG A 424 -19.56 -15.68 -12.00
C ARG A 424 -19.81 -14.36 -12.71
N GLU A 425 -21.07 -13.92 -12.76
CA GLU A 425 -21.47 -12.73 -13.53
C GLU A 425 -21.53 -11.46 -12.66
N GLU A 426 -21.87 -11.59 -11.38
CA GLU A 426 -22.02 -10.48 -10.43
C GLU A 426 -20.91 -10.49 -9.39
N PHE A 427 -20.17 -9.38 -9.30
CA PHE A 427 -19.16 -9.09 -8.29
C PHE A 427 -19.55 -7.84 -7.54
N ASP A 428 -19.19 -7.80 -6.25
CA ASP A 428 -19.38 -6.60 -5.46
C ASP A 428 -18.34 -5.55 -5.87
N GLY A 429 -18.79 -4.38 -6.35
CA GLY A 429 -17.88 -3.33 -6.83
C GLY A 429 -17.04 -2.67 -5.72
N GLU A 430 -17.45 -2.79 -4.46
CA GLU A 430 -16.72 -2.24 -3.31
C GLU A 430 -15.77 -3.28 -2.69
N GLU A 431 -16.19 -4.54 -2.56
CA GLU A 431 -15.37 -5.61 -1.97
C GLU A 431 -14.47 -6.33 -2.99
N GLU A 432 -14.91 -6.44 -4.24
CA GLU A 432 -14.27 -7.22 -5.31
C GLU A 432 -14.05 -6.35 -6.57
N PRO A 433 -13.33 -5.21 -6.47
CA PRO A 433 -13.22 -4.22 -7.55
C PRO A 433 -12.59 -4.78 -8.83
N ASP A 434 -11.80 -5.85 -8.70
CA ASP A 434 -11.14 -6.50 -9.83
C ASP A 434 -12.04 -7.47 -10.61
N GLY A 435 -13.22 -7.81 -10.10
CA GLY A 435 -14.12 -8.80 -10.71
C GLY A 435 -13.52 -10.21 -10.81
N MET A 436 -12.49 -10.51 -10.00
CA MET A 436 -11.74 -11.76 -10.01
C MET A 436 -11.33 -12.21 -8.60
N VAL A 437 -11.77 -13.41 -8.21
CA VAL A 437 -11.60 -13.93 -6.85
C VAL A 437 -10.95 -15.30 -6.89
N LEU A 438 -9.78 -15.43 -6.28
CA LEU A 438 -9.00 -16.67 -6.27
C LEU A 438 -9.10 -17.34 -4.89
N TYR A 439 -9.49 -18.62 -4.87
CA TYR A 439 -9.63 -19.41 -3.65
C TYR A 439 -9.07 -20.83 -3.83
N GLY A 440 -9.05 -21.61 -2.74
CA GLY A 440 -8.36 -22.91 -2.65
C GLY A 440 -7.01 -22.84 -1.93
N TRP A 441 -6.53 -21.62 -1.63
CA TRP A 441 -5.30 -21.35 -0.88
C TRP A 441 -5.52 -21.18 0.63
N THR A 442 -6.76 -20.98 1.08
CA THR A 442 -7.09 -20.79 2.49
C THR A 442 -7.52 -22.11 3.14
N PRO A 443 -6.99 -22.47 4.33
CA PRO A 443 -7.60 -23.53 5.12
C PRO A 443 -9.06 -23.16 5.44
N GLU A 444 -9.96 -24.14 5.39
CA GLU A 444 -11.39 -24.01 5.67
C GLU A 444 -11.64 -23.48 7.09
N SER A 445 -11.60 -22.16 7.31
CA SER A 445 -12.15 -21.48 8.49
C SER A 445 -12.01 -19.96 8.37
N ALA A 446 -12.79 -19.35 7.49
CA ALA A 446 -13.05 -17.91 7.57
C ALA A 446 -14.49 -17.50 7.17
N ASN A 447 -15.18 -18.27 6.32
CA ASN A 447 -16.52 -17.90 5.85
C ASN A 447 -17.59 -18.95 6.18
N LYS A 448 -17.92 -19.09 7.47
CA LYS A 448 -19.22 -19.61 7.91
C LYS A 448 -19.82 -18.68 8.97
N GLU A 449 -20.36 -17.56 8.52
CA GLU A 449 -21.50 -16.98 9.23
C GLU A 449 -22.69 -17.92 9.04
N VAL A 450 -22.97 -18.74 10.07
CA VAL A 450 -24.24 -19.46 10.17
C VAL A 450 -25.17 -18.61 11.03
N ARG A 451 -26.18 -18.01 10.38
CA ARG A 451 -27.36 -17.47 11.04
C ARG A 451 -28.10 -18.59 11.78
N GLY A 452 -28.16 -18.46 13.11
CA GLY A 452 -29.27 -18.84 14.02
C GLY A 452 -29.76 -20.30 14.08
N ASN A 453 -29.48 -21.00 15.18
CA ASN A 453 -30.49 -21.23 16.23
C ASN A 453 -29.92 -22.01 17.44
N ASP A 454 -30.29 -21.50 18.62
CA ASP A 454 -30.33 -22.06 19.97
C ASP A 454 -29.72 -23.45 20.26
N ALA A 455 -28.62 -23.47 21.02
CA ALA A 455 -28.50 -24.20 22.30
C ALA A 455 -27.13 -23.87 22.96
N SER A 456 -27.18 -23.34 24.18
CA SER A 456 -26.00 -23.18 25.06
C SER A 456 -25.46 -24.57 25.50
N PRO A 457 -24.16 -24.75 25.85
CA PRO A 457 -23.67 -24.25 27.15
C PRO A 457 -22.19 -23.79 27.24
N SER A 458 -21.99 -22.96 28.28
CA SER A 458 -20.78 -22.78 29.13
C SER A 458 -19.60 -21.93 28.65
N LYS A 459 -19.62 -20.69 29.18
CA LYS A 459 -18.60 -19.65 29.25
C LYS A 459 -17.33 -20.07 30.01
N VAL A 460 -16.16 -19.62 29.52
CA VAL A 460 -15.09 -19.06 30.36
C VAL A 460 -14.70 -17.71 29.76
N SER A 461 -14.99 -16.64 30.49
CA SER A 461 -14.90 -15.25 30.08
C SER A 461 -13.46 -14.73 30.09
N GLN A 462 -13.06 -14.06 29.01
CA GLN A 462 -12.07 -12.98 29.03
C GLN A 462 -12.84 -11.69 29.31
N THR A 463 -12.54 -11.02 30.42
CA THR A 463 -13.13 -9.72 30.76
C THR A 463 -12.22 -8.62 30.22
N ALA A 464 -12.81 -7.75 29.41
CA ALA A 464 -12.25 -6.50 28.93
C ALA A 464 -12.01 -5.52 30.09
N THR A 465 -10.87 -4.82 30.05
CA THR A 465 -10.62 -3.60 30.83
C THR A 465 -11.43 -2.45 30.24
N GLN A 466 -12.37 -1.94 31.04
CA GLN A 466 -13.02 -0.65 30.85
C GLN A 466 -12.13 0.47 31.36
N ASP A 467 -12.21 1.60 30.67
CA ASP A 467 -11.78 2.93 31.10
C ASP A 467 -12.21 3.24 32.53
N MET A 468 -11.29 3.77 33.35
CA MET A 468 -11.64 4.59 34.51
C MET A 468 -10.58 5.67 34.72
N ASP A 469 -11.07 6.89 34.55
CA ASP A 469 -10.70 8.19 35.08
C ASP A 469 -9.60 8.28 36.16
N GLU A 470 -8.75 9.29 35.94
CA GLU A 470 -7.85 9.91 36.91
C GLU A 470 -8.64 10.44 38.12
N ASP A 471 -8.25 10.06 39.33
CA ASP A 471 -8.37 10.95 40.49
C ASP A 471 -7.24 10.71 41.50
N ASP A 472 -6.75 11.83 42.02
CA ASP A 472 -5.62 12.03 42.92
C ASP A 472 -5.73 11.22 44.22
N SER A 473 -4.60 10.68 44.69
CA SER A 473 -4.29 10.77 46.12
C SER A 473 -2.81 10.53 46.43
N LEU A 474 -2.18 11.65 46.79
CA LEU A 474 -0.98 11.74 47.61
C LEU A 474 -1.16 11.04 48.97
N ALA A 475 0.01 10.63 49.51
CA ALA A 475 0.40 10.67 50.91
C ALA A 475 0.43 9.35 51.73
N HIS A 476 1.66 9.03 52.17
CA HIS A 476 2.04 8.50 53.48
C HIS A 476 1.34 7.20 53.94
N ARG A 477 2.02 6.05 53.99
CA ARG A 477 3.08 5.70 54.96
C ARG A 477 3.66 4.34 54.62
#